data_AF-A0A7X8Q173-F1
#
_entry.id   AF-A0A7X8Q173-F1
#
_cell.length_a   1.000
_cell.length_b   1.000
_cell.length_c   1.000
_cell.angle_alpha   90.00
_cell.angle_beta   90.00
_cell.angle_gamma   90.00
#
_symmetry.space_group_name_H-M   'P 1'
#
loop_
_entity.id
_entity.type
_entity.pdbx_description
1 polymer ?
#
loop_
_entity_poly.entity_id
_entity_poly.type
_entity_poly.pdbx_seq_one_letter_code
_entity_poly.pdbx_strand_id
1 'polypeptide(L)'
;MQKVVLNINGIDRTLIVDPEATLAGVLREQLLLTGCKVGCGQGHCGACSVIMNGEVVRACIVKMRRVPPEAKITTIEGLATPDNLHPLQVAWMAYGCAQCGFCSPGFILSAKVLLDRNPSPTREEVRQWFQKHRNACRCTGYKPLVDAVMAAAKVIRGEMRKEDLLYEPVGNKIHGTTYHRPSALRKVTGTWDYGADVALQMPPGTLRMALVQAEVSHANILSIDTSEAEKMPGVYKVVTHKDVKGKNRITGLITFPTNKGDGWDRPILCDEKVYQYGDAIAIVCADTDENALAAAKKVKVELEVLPAYMSAPEAMAPDAIEIHPGVPNIYYEQGVVKGEETAPIMASDDVVTVEVDTYCSRQPHLVLEPDCGCAYVDEEGRLTIHSKSIGIHLHHAMICPGIGIEPEKLRLVQNPAGGTFGYKFSPTIEALLGVACLATGKPVVLNFNMYQQITYTGKRSPGFVNCKLAADKSGKLLAMETDWFIDHGPYSEFGDLLTLRLAQFTGAGYDIPNIRGRGRTVCTNHAWGSAFRAYGSPQSFLASEIAMDELAEKLGMDPFELRYKNIYRPGATTPTGQEPDVYCLEAMFDKLRPHWEEAKKRCQELSTDKVK
;
A
#
# COMPACT_ATOMS: atom_id res chain seq x y z
N MET A 1 2.79 -20.85 31.95
CA MET A 1 1.63 -21.53 31.34
C MET A 1 0.53 -21.69 32.38
N GLN A 2 -0.74 -21.50 31.99
CA GLN A 2 -1.93 -21.66 32.84
C GLN A 2 -3.02 -22.44 32.09
N LYS A 3 -3.79 -23.28 32.79
CA LYS A 3 -4.98 -23.94 32.24
C LYS A 3 -6.17 -22.98 32.33
N VAL A 4 -6.88 -22.78 31.22
CA VAL A 4 -8.11 -21.99 31.15
C VAL A 4 -9.18 -22.74 30.36
N VAL A 5 -10.44 -22.61 30.76
CA VAL A 5 -11.59 -23.10 29.98
C VAL A 5 -12.28 -21.89 29.39
N LEU A 6 -12.49 -21.88 28.07
CA LEU A 6 -13.18 -20.79 27.35
C LEU A 6 -14.25 -21.39 26.44
N ASN A 7 -15.38 -20.72 26.28
CA ASN A 7 -16.36 -21.09 25.26
C ASN A 7 -16.03 -20.36 23.95
N ILE A 8 -15.57 -21.08 22.94
CA ILE A 8 -15.13 -20.50 21.65
C ILE A 8 -16.06 -21.00 20.55
N ASN A 9 -16.76 -20.07 19.91
CA ASN A 9 -17.77 -20.34 18.88
C ASN A 9 -18.82 -21.38 19.33
N GLY A 10 -19.25 -21.32 20.61
CA GLY A 10 -20.24 -22.23 21.18
C GLY A 10 -19.67 -23.55 21.74
N ILE A 11 -18.36 -23.79 21.63
CA ILE A 11 -17.71 -25.01 22.11
C ILE A 11 -16.78 -24.70 23.28
N ASP A 12 -16.93 -25.42 24.39
CA ASP A 12 -16.00 -25.30 25.52
C ASP A 12 -14.64 -25.93 25.16
N ARG A 13 -13.58 -25.14 25.30
CA ARG A 13 -12.20 -25.51 24.99
C ARG A 13 -11.35 -25.36 26.24
N THR A 14 -10.67 -26.44 26.62
CA THR A 14 -9.61 -26.40 27.63
C THR A 14 -8.30 -26.06 26.93
N LEU A 15 -7.68 -24.93 27.31
CA LEU A 15 -6.45 -24.42 26.71
C LEU A 15 -5.35 -24.33 27.76
N ILE A 16 -4.10 -24.51 27.33
CA ILE A 16 -2.91 -24.20 28.12
C ILE A 16 -2.27 -22.97 27.47
N VAL A 17 -2.32 -21.84 28.16
CA VAL A 17 -1.92 -20.55 27.59
C VAL A 17 -0.82 -19.90 28.41
N ASP A 18 0.01 -19.09 27.77
CA ASP A 18 0.83 -18.10 28.48
C ASP A 18 -0.09 -16.92 28.89
N PRO A 19 -0.16 -16.52 30.18
CA PRO A 19 -0.91 -15.34 30.61
C PRO A 19 -0.55 -14.04 29.86
N GLU A 20 0.67 -13.93 29.35
CA GLU A 20 1.17 -12.79 28.57
C GLU A 20 0.99 -12.95 27.05
N ALA A 21 0.51 -14.09 26.56
CA ALA A 21 0.08 -14.22 25.17
C ALA A 21 -1.12 -13.31 24.88
N THR A 22 -1.26 -12.88 23.64
CA THR A 22 -2.45 -12.14 23.20
C THR A 22 -3.57 -13.12 22.86
N LEU A 23 -4.82 -12.69 23.03
CA LEU A 23 -5.98 -13.48 22.62
C LEU A 23 -5.93 -13.79 21.11
N ALA A 24 -5.47 -12.84 20.28
CA ALA A 24 -5.29 -13.08 18.85
C ALA A 24 -4.26 -14.19 18.58
N GLY A 25 -3.12 -14.18 19.27
CA GLY A 25 -2.11 -15.23 19.17
C GLY A 25 -2.69 -16.60 19.54
N VAL A 26 -3.37 -16.71 20.68
CA VAL A 26 -4.01 -17.98 21.10
C VAL A 26 -5.04 -18.47 20.08
N LEU A 27 -5.93 -17.59 19.60
CA LEU A 27 -6.95 -17.96 18.61
C LEU A 27 -6.32 -18.44 17.29
N ARG A 28 -5.26 -17.79 16.82
CA ARG A 28 -4.64 -18.09 15.53
C ARG A 28 -3.67 -19.26 15.59
N GLU A 29 -2.77 -19.26 16.56
CA GLU A 29 -1.63 -20.19 16.60
C GLU A 29 -1.98 -21.51 17.29
N GLN A 30 -2.76 -21.48 18.38
CA GLN A 30 -3.16 -22.71 19.08
C GLN A 30 -4.42 -23.35 18.50
N LEU A 31 -5.34 -22.53 17.98
CA LEU A 31 -6.66 -23.00 17.52
C LEU A 31 -6.85 -22.93 16.00
N LEU A 32 -5.90 -22.35 15.26
CA LEU A 32 -5.96 -22.16 13.81
C LEU A 32 -7.24 -21.43 13.35
N LEU A 33 -7.80 -20.56 14.20
CA LEU A 33 -8.89 -19.63 13.84
C LEU A 33 -8.30 -18.41 13.15
N THR A 34 -7.78 -18.63 11.94
CA THR A 34 -7.06 -17.61 11.15
C THR A 34 -7.99 -16.49 10.66
N GLY A 35 -9.32 -16.63 10.79
CA GLY A 35 -10.29 -15.58 10.52
C GLY A 35 -10.16 -14.37 11.45
N CYS A 36 -9.55 -14.54 12.63
CA CYS A 36 -9.07 -13.42 13.45
C CYS A 36 -7.83 -12.80 12.79
N LYS A 37 -8.01 -11.84 11.88
CA LYS A 37 -6.91 -11.23 11.11
C LYS A 37 -6.10 -10.26 11.97
N VAL A 38 -4.77 -10.35 11.94
CA VAL A 38 -3.88 -9.43 12.67
C VAL A 38 -3.15 -8.53 11.68
N GLY A 39 -3.45 -7.23 11.76
CA GLY A 39 -2.81 -6.21 10.95
C GLY A 39 -1.81 -5.37 11.75
N CYS A 40 -2.27 -4.27 12.33
CA CYS A 40 -1.40 -3.34 13.07
C CYS A 40 -0.74 -3.93 14.33
N GLY A 41 -1.26 -5.00 14.92
CA GLY A 41 -0.80 -5.56 16.20
C GLY A 41 -0.98 -4.66 17.45
N GLN A 42 -1.42 -3.40 17.27
CA GLN A 42 -1.45 -2.37 18.31
C GLN A 42 -2.87 -1.84 18.62
N GLY A 43 -3.91 -2.52 18.14
CA GLY A 43 -5.30 -2.11 18.36
C GLY A 43 -5.80 -0.96 17.49
N HIS A 44 -5.07 -0.47 16.51
CA HIS A 44 -5.49 0.70 15.70
C HIS A 44 -6.45 0.38 14.54
N CYS A 45 -6.50 -0.85 14.04
CA CYS A 45 -7.20 -1.17 12.77
C CYS A 45 -8.49 -2.00 12.89
N GLY A 46 -8.76 -2.64 14.04
CA GLY A 46 -9.97 -3.44 14.24
C GLY A 46 -10.08 -4.71 13.38
N ALA A 47 -9.04 -5.11 12.63
CA ALA A 47 -9.06 -6.35 11.85
C ALA A 47 -9.20 -7.61 12.73
N CYS A 48 -8.61 -7.56 13.93
CA CYS A 48 -8.65 -8.63 14.93
C CYS A 48 -9.86 -8.54 15.88
N SER A 49 -10.91 -7.81 15.49
CA SER A 49 -12.12 -7.71 16.30
C SER A 49 -12.73 -9.10 16.48
N VAL A 50 -13.01 -9.46 17.73
CA VAL A 50 -13.79 -10.64 18.13
C VAL A 50 -14.87 -10.18 19.11
N ILE A 51 -15.88 -11.01 19.33
CA ILE A 51 -16.89 -10.75 20.34
C ILE A 51 -16.47 -11.51 21.59
N MET A 52 -16.27 -10.83 22.71
CA MET A 52 -15.98 -11.45 24.01
C MET A 52 -17.06 -11.02 25.00
N ASN A 53 -17.85 -11.97 25.50
CA ASN A 53 -18.97 -11.72 26.42
C ASN A 53 -19.96 -10.65 25.92
N GLY A 54 -20.27 -10.66 24.62
CA GLY A 54 -21.20 -9.70 23.99
C GLY A 54 -20.60 -8.33 23.65
N GLU A 55 -19.31 -8.11 23.92
CA GLU A 55 -18.59 -6.88 23.61
C GLU A 55 -17.61 -7.07 22.45
N VAL A 56 -17.46 -6.05 21.60
CA VAL A 56 -16.43 -6.05 20.56
C VAL A 56 -15.08 -5.73 21.20
N VAL A 57 -14.13 -6.66 21.10
CA VAL A 57 -12.77 -6.48 21.61
C VAL A 57 -11.74 -6.71 20.52
N ARG A 58 -10.63 -5.96 20.60
CA ARG A 58 -9.50 -6.10 19.67
C ARG A 58 -8.53 -7.14 20.24
N ALA A 59 -8.57 -8.36 19.72
CA ALA A 59 -7.88 -9.50 20.31
C ALA A 59 -6.35 -9.33 20.40
N CYS A 60 -5.73 -8.53 19.53
CA CYS A 60 -4.27 -8.31 19.55
C CYS A 60 -3.75 -7.57 20.80
N ILE A 61 -4.59 -6.84 21.52
CA ILE A 61 -4.19 -6.09 22.73
C ILE A 61 -4.81 -6.66 24.03
N VAL A 62 -5.59 -7.74 23.92
CA VAL A 62 -6.12 -8.44 25.08
C VAL A 62 -5.13 -9.54 25.45
N LYS A 63 -4.52 -9.43 26.63
CA LYS A 63 -3.65 -10.47 27.19
C LYS A 63 -4.50 -11.58 27.81
N MET A 64 -4.05 -12.83 27.76
CA MET A 64 -4.80 -13.96 28.30
C MET A 64 -5.09 -13.84 29.80
N ARG A 65 -4.21 -13.20 30.58
CA ARG A 65 -4.49 -12.87 32.00
C ARG A 65 -5.72 -11.97 32.23
N ARG A 66 -6.18 -11.26 31.19
CA ARG A 66 -7.37 -10.41 31.21
C ARG A 66 -8.61 -11.09 30.63
N VAL A 67 -8.46 -12.30 30.09
CA VAL A 67 -9.59 -13.09 29.59
C VAL A 67 -10.20 -13.83 30.78
N PRO A 68 -11.46 -13.55 31.17
CA PRO A 68 -12.09 -14.25 32.28
C PRO A 68 -12.18 -15.75 32.00
N PRO A 69 -12.08 -16.62 33.02
CA PRO A 69 -12.48 -18.01 32.90
C PRO A 69 -13.91 -18.11 32.33
N GLU A 70 -14.15 -19.12 31.50
CA GLU A 70 -15.45 -19.40 30.86
C GLU A 70 -15.96 -18.28 29.95
N ALA A 71 -15.12 -17.31 29.59
CA ALA A 71 -15.49 -16.25 28.66
C ALA A 71 -15.99 -16.84 27.33
N LYS A 72 -17.07 -16.25 26.81
CA LYS A 72 -17.68 -16.59 25.52
C LYS A 72 -17.05 -15.75 24.43
N ILE A 73 -16.33 -16.40 23.52
CA ILE A 73 -15.61 -15.77 22.42
C ILE A 73 -16.23 -16.21 21.09
N THR A 74 -16.68 -15.25 20.29
CA THR A 74 -17.13 -15.49 18.91
C THR A 74 -16.15 -14.85 17.93
N THR A 75 -15.63 -15.68 17.03
CA THR A 75 -14.82 -15.32 15.87
C THR A 75 -15.66 -15.39 14.60
N ILE A 76 -15.09 -15.09 13.43
CA ILE A 76 -15.87 -15.04 12.18
C ILE A 76 -16.34 -16.43 11.76
N GLU A 77 -15.56 -17.44 12.12
CA GLU A 77 -15.83 -18.86 11.96
C GLU A 77 -17.06 -19.30 12.76
N GLY A 78 -17.40 -18.60 13.86
CA GLY A 78 -18.59 -18.87 14.66
C GLY A 78 -19.86 -18.20 14.16
N LEU A 79 -19.79 -17.37 13.11
CA LEU A 79 -20.93 -16.61 12.60
C LEU A 79 -21.65 -17.30 11.43
N ALA A 80 -20.98 -18.21 10.74
CA ALA A 80 -21.54 -19.00 9.64
C ALA A 80 -21.41 -20.50 9.91
N THR A 81 -22.32 -21.27 9.35
CA THR A 81 -22.06 -22.68 9.01
C THR A 81 -21.81 -22.79 7.49
N PRO A 82 -21.23 -23.89 6.99
CA PRO A 82 -21.10 -24.11 5.54
C PRO A 82 -22.40 -23.92 4.75
N ASP A 83 -23.55 -24.22 5.37
CA ASP A 83 -24.87 -24.19 4.74
C ASP A 83 -25.68 -22.92 5.07
N ASN A 84 -25.21 -22.07 5.98
CA ASN A 84 -25.98 -20.90 6.42
C ASN A 84 -25.08 -19.72 6.79
N LEU A 85 -25.01 -18.75 5.87
CA LEU A 85 -24.38 -17.45 6.10
C LEU A 85 -25.27 -16.51 6.90
N HIS A 86 -24.65 -15.72 7.77
CA HIS A 86 -25.31 -14.64 8.48
C HIS A 86 -25.72 -13.50 7.51
N PRO A 87 -26.84 -12.78 7.75
CA PRO A 87 -27.27 -11.67 6.90
C PRO A 87 -26.17 -10.63 6.60
N LEU A 88 -25.33 -10.30 7.59
CA LEU A 88 -24.17 -9.43 7.39
C LEU A 88 -23.17 -9.97 6.36
N GLN A 89 -22.88 -11.27 6.36
CA GLN A 89 -21.95 -11.86 5.38
C GLN A 89 -22.52 -11.80 3.97
N VAL A 90 -23.81 -12.13 3.82
CA VAL A 90 -24.53 -12.04 2.54
C VAL A 90 -24.56 -10.60 2.02
N ALA A 91 -24.91 -9.64 2.89
CA ALA A 91 -24.90 -8.22 2.53
C ALA A 91 -23.48 -7.73 2.16
N TRP A 92 -22.44 -8.18 2.86
CA TRP A 92 -21.06 -7.83 2.51
C TRP A 92 -20.68 -8.31 1.10
N MET A 93 -21.14 -9.50 0.70
CA MET A 93 -20.93 -10.04 -0.64
C MET A 93 -21.69 -9.21 -1.68
N ALA A 94 -22.98 -8.97 -1.45
CA ALA A 94 -23.89 -8.23 -2.35
C ALA A 94 -23.41 -6.79 -2.63
N TYR A 95 -22.99 -6.08 -1.59
CA TYR A 95 -22.55 -4.68 -1.71
C TYR A 95 -21.06 -4.54 -2.06
N GLY A 96 -20.38 -5.63 -2.41
CA GLY A 96 -18.99 -5.59 -2.87
C GLY A 96 -17.99 -5.13 -1.80
N CYS A 97 -18.32 -5.33 -0.51
CA CYS A 97 -17.52 -4.85 0.62
C CYS A 97 -16.16 -5.54 0.74
N ALA A 98 -16.10 -6.82 0.39
CA ALA A 98 -14.89 -7.63 0.44
C ALA A 98 -14.00 -7.40 -0.80
N GLN A 99 -13.34 -6.22 -0.88
CA GLN A 99 -12.34 -5.94 -1.91
C GLN A 99 -11.08 -6.81 -1.73
N CYS A 100 -10.10 -6.34 -0.94
CA CYS A 100 -9.01 -7.23 -0.49
C CYS A 100 -9.56 -8.29 0.48
N GLY A 101 -10.51 -7.90 1.36
CA GLY A 101 -11.19 -8.78 2.31
C GLY A 101 -10.55 -8.87 3.69
N PHE A 102 -9.35 -8.32 3.90
CA PHE A 102 -8.60 -8.50 5.16
C PHE A 102 -9.32 -7.91 6.39
N CYS A 103 -10.03 -6.80 6.21
CA CYS A 103 -10.81 -6.18 7.28
C CYS A 103 -12.19 -6.82 7.48
N SER A 104 -12.68 -7.62 6.52
CA SER A 104 -14.07 -8.08 6.49
C SER A 104 -14.47 -8.85 7.75
N PRO A 105 -13.69 -9.82 8.27
CA PRO A 105 -14.01 -10.51 9.52
C PRO A 105 -14.28 -9.57 10.70
N GLY A 106 -13.34 -8.65 10.96
CA GLY A 106 -13.44 -7.74 12.10
C GLY A 106 -14.60 -6.74 11.99
N PHE A 107 -14.89 -6.24 10.78
CA PHE A 107 -16.06 -5.38 10.54
C PHE A 107 -17.38 -6.13 10.75
N ILE A 108 -17.49 -7.35 10.24
CA ILE A 108 -18.72 -8.15 10.33
C ILE A 108 -19.03 -8.48 11.79
N LEU A 109 -18.03 -8.92 12.57
CA LEU A 109 -18.21 -9.19 14.00
C LEU A 109 -18.55 -7.91 14.79
N SER A 110 -17.89 -6.80 14.46
CA SER A 110 -18.20 -5.49 15.06
C SER A 110 -19.64 -5.05 14.76
N ALA A 111 -20.07 -5.16 13.50
CA ALA A 111 -21.43 -4.83 13.07
C ALA A 111 -22.49 -5.76 13.67
N LYS A 112 -22.16 -7.04 13.90
CA LYS A 112 -23.07 -7.98 14.56
C LYS A 112 -23.45 -7.47 15.95
N VAL A 113 -22.47 -7.05 16.76
CA VAL A 113 -22.74 -6.52 18.10
C VAL A 113 -23.53 -5.20 18.05
N LEU A 114 -23.29 -4.36 17.05
CA LEU A 114 -24.13 -3.17 16.83
C LEU A 114 -25.60 -3.58 16.63
N LEU A 115 -25.87 -4.52 15.72
CA LEU A 115 -27.23 -4.94 15.38
C LEU A 115 -27.91 -5.75 16.48
N ASP A 116 -27.14 -6.48 17.30
CA ASP A 116 -27.67 -7.15 18.50
C ASP A 116 -28.20 -6.12 19.54
N ARG A 117 -27.64 -4.90 19.57
CA ARG A 117 -28.05 -3.82 20.51
C ARG A 117 -29.07 -2.88 19.91
N ASN A 118 -28.89 -2.51 18.65
CA ASN A 118 -29.75 -1.62 17.90
C ASN A 118 -30.04 -2.27 16.55
N PRO A 119 -31.17 -2.99 16.40
CA PRO A 119 -31.54 -3.64 15.15
C PRO A 119 -31.97 -2.64 14.06
N SER A 120 -32.10 -1.34 14.37
CA SER A 120 -32.48 -0.30 13.41
C SER A 120 -31.58 0.96 13.52
N PRO A 121 -30.26 0.82 13.31
CA PRO A 121 -29.36 1.95 13.43
C PRO A 121 -29.53 2.89 12.24
N THR A 122 -29.28 4.17 12.47
CA THR A 122 -29.05 5.15 11.40
C THR A 122 -27.68 4.94 10.77
N ARG A 123 -27.49 5.45 9.55
CA ARG A 123 -26.19 5.40 8.85
C ARG A 123 -25.07 6.07 9.65
N GLU A 124 -25.39 7.13 10.40
CA GLU A 124 -24.42 7.84 11.23
C GLU A 124 -24.06 7.04 12.48
N GLU A 125 -25.01 6.37 13.13
CA GLU A 125 -24.69 5.46 14.24
C GLU A 125 -23.79 4.31 13.80
N VAL A 126 -23.98 3.75 12.59
CA VAL A 126 -23.06 2.75 12.02
C VAL A 126 -21.64 3.32 11.86
N ARG A 127 -21.52 4.56 11.37
CA ARG A 127 -20.22 5.24 11.20
C ARG A 127 -19.55 5.50 12.55
N GLN A 128 -20.29 6.02 13.52
CA GLN A 128 -19.81 6.27 14.88
C GLN A 128 -19.40 4.96 15.57
N TRP A 129 -20.14 3.88 15.35
CA TRP A 129 -19.79 2.55 15.86
C TRP A 129 -18.45 2.08 15.31
N PHE A 130 -18.24 2.11 13.99
CA PHE A 130 -16.97 1.72 13.39
C PHE A 130 -15.81 2.63 13.81
N GLN A 131 -16.07 3.93 13.99
CA GLN A 131 -15.09 4.87 14.52
C GLN A 131 -14.68 4.51 15.95
N LYS A 132 -15.64 4.25 16.84
CA LYS A 132 -15.41 3.87 18.24
C LYS A 132 -14.61 2.57 18.35
N HIS A 133 -14.95 1.57 17.54
CA HIS A 133 -14.30 0.25 17.56
C HIS A 133 -13.07 0.16 16.66
N ARG A 134 -12.66 1.28 16.06
CA ARG A 134 -11.46 1.42 15.23
C ARG A 134 -11.44 0.46 14.04
N ASN A 135 -12.60 0.16 13.45
CA ASN A 135 -12.68 -0.68 12.26
C ASN A 135 -12.18 0.13 11.05
N ALA A 136 -10.95 -0.15 10.61
CA ALA A 136 -10.30 0.57 9.51
C ALA A 136 -10.41 -0.21 8.19
N CYS A 137 -10.66 0.48 7.08
CA CYS A 137 -10.62 -0.10 5.75
C CYS A 137 -9.93 0.83 4.76
N ARG A 138 -8.93 0.33 4.03
CA ARG A 138 -8.19 1.11 3.03
C ARG A 138 -8.77 1.01 1.61
N CYS A 139 -9.66 0.05 1.35
CA CYS A 139 -10.11 -0.27 -0.01
C CYS A 139 -11.44 0.41 -0.42
N THR A 140 -12.41 0.47 0.49
CA THR A 140 -13.83 0.67 0.11
C THR A 140 -14.34 2.09 0.23
N GLY A 141 -13.61 2.99 0.89
CA GLY A 141 -14.13 4.31 1.25
C GLY A 141 -15.33 4.25 2.21
N TYR A 142 -15.50 3.14 2.95
CA TYR A 142 -16.51 2.89 3.99
C TYR A 142 -17.98 2.86 3.57
N LYS A 143 -18.41 3.65 2.57
CA LYS A 143 -19.81 3.73 2.14
C LYS A 143 -20.44 2.35 1.88
N PRO A 144 -19.82 1.43 1.12
CA PRO A 144 -20.39 0.09 0.91
C PRO A 144 -20.56 -0.71 2.21
N LEU A 145 -19.65 -0.52 3.19
CA LEU A 145 -19.73 -1.20 4.49
C LEU A 145 -20.95 -0.75 5.28
N VAL A 146 -21.23 0.57 5.27
CA VAL A 146 -22.43 1.13 5.89
C VAL A 146 -23.67 0.62 5.16
N ASP A 147 -23.67 0.62 3.82
CA ASP A 147 -24.78 0.10 3.01
C ASP A 147 -25.11 -1.36 3.35
N ALA A 148 -24.09 -2.21 3.49
CA ALA A 148 -24.25 -3.61 3.87
C ALA A 148 -24.83 -3.80 5.27
N VAL A 149 -24.41 -3.00 6.27
CA VAL A 149 -25.01 -3.05 7.62
C VAL A 149 -26.48 -2.68 7.57
N MET A 150 -26.81 -1.59 6.86
CA MET A 150 -28.21 -1.14 6.73
C MET A 150 -29.09 -2.20 6.05
N ALA A 151 -28.56 -2.87 5.02
CA ALA A 151 -29.27 -3.94 4.32
C ALA A 151 -29.44 -5.19 5.20
N ALA A 152 -28.39 -5.62 5.91
CA ALA A 152 -28.48 -6.73 6.85
C ALA A 152 -29.47 -6.47 7.99
N ALA A 153 -29.56 -5.22 8.46
CA ALA A 153 -30.51 -4.83 9.49
C ALA A 153 -31.97 -5.02 9.04
N LYS A 154 -32.30 -4.73 7.77
CA LYS A 154 -33.63 -5.00 7.20
C LYS A 154 -33.98 -6.49 7.22
N VAL A 155 -33.02 -7.34 6.86
CA VAL A 155 -33.20 -8.81 6.91
C VAL A 155 -33.42 -9.29 8.34
N ILE A 156 -32.65 -8.78 9.31
CA ILE A 156 -32.80 -9.14 10.73
C ILE A 156 -34.17 -8.72 11.28
N ARG A 157 -34.75 -7.61 10.81
CA ARG A 157 -36.10 -7.17 11.19
C ARG A 157 -37.23 -7.87 10.43
N GLY A 158 -36.91 -8.78 9.49
CA GLY A 158 -37.91 -9.49 8.68
C GLY A 158 -38.54 -8.64 7.56
N GLU A 159 -37.94 -7.48 7.24
CA GLU A 159 -38.43 -6.57 6.18
C GLU A 159 -37.99 -7.00 4.77
N MET A 160 -37.06 -7.96 4.68
CA MET A 160 -36.44 -8.43 3.45
C MET A 160 -35.93 -9.87 3.67
N ARG A 161 -36.01 -10.74 2.65
CA ARG A 161 -35.40 -12.07 2.76
C ARG A 161 -33.90 -11.99 2.49
N LYS A 162 -33.14 -12.92 3.04
CA LYS A 162 -31.67 -12.93 2.90
C LYS A 162 -31.25 -13.13 1.44
N GLU A 163 -32.02 -13.90 0.69
CA GLU A 163 -31.80 -14.25 -0.71
C GLU A 163 -31.98 -13.03 -1.62
N ASP A 164 -32.88 -12.11 -1.26
CA ASP A 164 -33.17 -10.89 -2.02
C ASP A 164 -31.97 -9.91 -2.05
N LEU A 165 -30.96 -10.11 -1.21
CA LEU A 165 -29.72 -9.33 -1.24
C LEU A 165 -28.83 -9.71 -2.43
N LEU A 166 -28.87 -10.97 -2.86
CA LEU A 166 -27.96 -11.47 -3.88
C LEU A 166 -28.52 -11.22 -5.27
N TYR A 167 -27.63 -10.90 -6.20
CA TYR A 167 -28.01 -10.80 -7.60
C TYR A 167 -28.38 -12.19 -8.16
N GLU A 168 -29.60 -12.31 -8.66
CA GLU A 168 -30.07 -13.47 -9.42
C GLU A 168 -29.65 -13.33 -10.90
N PRO A 169 -28.84 -14.25 -11.44
CA PRO A 169 -28.44 -14.21 -12.84
C PRO A 169 -29.65 -14.29 -13.78
N VAL A 170 -29.76 -13.32 -14.69
CA VAL A 170 -30.75 -13.34 -15.78
C VAL A 170 -30.06 -13.74 -17.08
N GLY A 171 -30.25 -15.00 -17.48
CA GLY A 171 -29.53 -15.59 -18.62
C GLY A 171 -28.01 -15.65 -18.38
N ASN A 172 -27.23 -15.59 -19.46
CA ASN A 172 -25.76 -15.69 -19.41
C ASN A 172 -25.04 -14.33 -19.35
N LYS A 173 -25.61 -13.34 -18.64
CA LYS A 173 -25.05 -11.98 -18.58
C LYS A 173 -24.76 -11.54 -17.14
N ILE A 174 -23.48 -11.32 -16.84
CA ILE A 174 -23.02 -10.70 -15.57
C ILE A 174 -22.30 -9.36 -15.78
N HIS A 175 -21.98 -8.99 -17.03
CA HIS A 175 -21.32 -7.71 -17.32
C HIS A 175 -22.26 -6.53 -17.05
N GLY A 176 -21.78 -5.55 -16.28
CA GLY A 176 -22.56 -4.38 -15.86
C GLY A 176 -23.58 -4.66 -14.76
N THR A 177 -23.55 -5.83 -14.11
CA THR A 177 -24.47 -6.19 -13.02
C THR A 177 -23.80 -6.11 -11.65
N THR A 178 -24.55 -6.45 -10.60
CA THR A 178 -24.08 -6.52 -9.20
C THR A 178 -23.69 -7.94 -8.77
N TYR A 179 -23.39 -8.84 -9.73
CA TYR A 179 -22.90 -10.18 -9.42
C TYR A 179 -21.66 -10.10 -8.51
N HIS A 180 -21.72 -10.76 -7.36
CA HIS A 180 -20.65 -10.69 -6.37
C HIS A 180 -19.40 -11.43 -6.86
N ARG A 181 -18.23 -10.93 -6.46
CA ARG A 181 -16.96 -11.56 -6.87
C ARG A 181 -16.82 -12.98 -6.30
N PRO A 182 -16.21 -13.93 -7.03
CA PRO A 182 -16.05 -15.32 -6.56
C PRO A 182 -15.33 -15.46 -5.21
N SER A 183 -14.36 -14.58 -4.92
CA SER A 183 -13.61 -14.60 -3.64
C SER A 183 -14.40 -14.05 -2.44
N ALA A 184 -15.60 -13.49 -2.64
CA ALA A 184 -16.32 -12.79 -1.58
C ALA A 184 -16.67 -13.74 -0.42
N LEU A 185 -17.16 -14.94 -0.73
CA LEU A 185 -17.57 -15.93 0.26
C LEU A 185 -16.44 -16.22 1.25
N ARG A 186 -15.29 -16.67 0.74
CA ARG A 186 -14.12 -17.00 1.58
C ARG A 186 -13.61 -15.81 2.40
N LYS A 187 -13.74 -14.58 1.89
CA LYS A 187 -13.33 -13.36 2.60
C LYS A 187 -14.26 -13.00 3.76
N VAL A 188 -15.57 -13.18 3.59
CA VAL A 188 -16.56 -12.85 4.63
C VAL A 188 -16.70 -13.95 5.69
N THR A 189 -16.24 -15.17 5.40
CA THR A 189 -16.19 -16.30 6.33
C THR A 189 -14.84 -16.46 7.02
N GLY A 190 -13.83 -15.68 6.63
CA GLY A 190 -12.47 -15.77 7.17
C GLY A 190 -11.62 -16.92 6.61
N THR A 191 -12.14 -17.70 5.66
CA THR A 191 -11.49 -18.88 5.04
C THR A 191 -10.67 -18.56 3.77
N TRP A 192 -10.29 -17.29 3.61
CA TRP A 192 -9.33 -16.83 2.61
C TRP A 192 -7.98 -16.65 3.33
N ASP A 193 -7.09 -17.63 3.18
CA ASP A 193 -5.79 -17.63 3.86
C ASP A 193 -4.83 -16.66 3.19
N TYR A 194 -4.46 -15.62 3.94
CA TYR A 194 -3.44 -14.64 3.57
C TYR A 194 -2.04 -15.16 3.90
N GLY A 195 -0.98 -14.41 3.56
CA GLY A 195 0.41 -14.89 3.74
C GLY A 195 0.74 -15.29 5.18
N ALA A 196 0.34 -14.48 6.15
CA ALA A 196 0.52 -14.78 7.58
C ALA A 196 -0.43 -15.89 8.10
N ASP A 197 -1.49 -16.23 7.38
CA ASP A 197 -2.34 -17.37 7.70
C ASP A 197 -1.71 -18.67 7.16
N VAL A 198 -1.25 -18.65 5.91
CA VAL A 198 -0.49 -19.75 5.28
C VAL A 198 0.72 -20.13 6.14
N ALA A 199 1.44 -19.13 6.66
CA ALA A 199 2.57 -19.32 7.56
C ALA A 199 2.27 -20.23 8.78
N LEU A 200 1.05 -20.18 9.32
CA LEU A 200 0.65 -20.98 10.48
C LEU A 200 0.29 -22.43 10.11
N GLN A 201 0.03 -22.67 8.83
CA GLN A 201 -0.35 -23.98 8.28
C GLN A 201 0.84 -24.70 7.61
N MET A 202 2.01 -24.07 7.56
CA MET A 202 3.22 -24.68 7.03
C MET A 202 3.73 -25.82 7.93
N PRO A 203 4.43 -26.82 7.37
CA PRO A 203 4.84 -28.00 8.11
C PRO A 203 5.84 -27.67 9.24
N PRO A 204 5.92 -28.53 10.27
CA PRO A 204 6.98 -28.45 11.29
C PRO A 204 8.38 -28.36 10.68
N GLY A 205 9.27 -27.60 11.31
CA GLY A 205 10.62 -27.34 10.81
C GLY A 205 10.71 -26.21 9.77
N THR A 206 9.59 -25.55 9.45
CA THR A 206 9.59 -24.25 8.76
C THR A 206 10.21 -23.20 9.66
N LEU A 207 11.21 -22.46 9.15
CA LEU A 207 11.91 -21.44 9.93
C LEU A 207 11.18 -20.09 9.86
N ARG A 208 11.15 -19.40 11.00
CA ARG A 208 10.66 -18.03 11.15
C ARG A 208 11.81 -17.05 11.00
N MET A 209 11.64 -16.04 10.15
CA MET A 209 12.66 -15.05 9.85
C MET A 209 12.43 -13.75 10.61
N ALA A 210 13.49 -13.18 11.16
CA ALA A 210 13.54 -11.81 11.65
C ALA A 210 14.68 -11.04 10.96
N LEU A 211 14.42 -9.81 10.56
CA LEU A 211 15.43 -8.95 9.96
C LEU A 211 16.26 -8.25 11.03
N VAL A 212 17.57 -8.17 10.79
CA VAL A 212 18.47 -7.22 11.44
C VAL A 212 18.50 -6.00 10.53
N GLN A 213 17.93 -4.90 10.98
CA GLN A 213 17.69 -3.72 10.17
C GLN A 213 18.55 -2.54 10.60
N ALA A 214 18.92 -1.69 9.65
CA ALA A 214 19.61 -0.45 9.94
C ALA A 214 18.73 0.49 10.79
N GLU A 215 19.30 1.03 11.87
CA GLU A 215 18.65 2.05 12.71
C GLU A 215 19.13 3.47 12.42
N VAL A 216 19.92 3.65 11.35
CA VAL A 216 20.41 4.92 10.81
C VAL A 216 20.10 5.02 9.32
N SER A 217 20.09 6.22 8.75
CA SER A 217 19.69 6.42 7.34
C SER A 217 20.83 6.33 6.34
N HIS A 218 22.09 6.50 6.75
CA HIS A 218 23.24 6.42 5.85
C HIS A 218 24.48 6.03 6.65
N ALA A 219 25.17 4.96 6.26
CA ALA A 219 26.39 4.51 6.92
C ALA A 219 27.21 3.59 6.02
N ASN A 220 28.52 3.53 6.22
CA ASN A 220 29.33 2.39 5.77
C ASN A 220 29.22 1.26 6.81
N ILE A 221 29.15 0.02 6.33
CA ILE A 221 29.14 -1.18 7.18
C ILE A 221 30.58 -1.64 7.37
N LEU A 222 31.08 -1.60 8.60
CA LEU A 222 32.43 -2.02 8.94
C LEU A 222 32.51 -3.52 9.25
N SER A 223 31.56 -4.03 10.04
CA SER A 223 31.50 -5.45 10.40
C SER A 223 30.09 -5.87 10.84
N ILE A 224 29.81 -7.17 10.71
CA ILE A 224 28.59 -7.83 11.19
C ILE A 224 29.03 -9.02 12.06
N ASP A 225 28.75 -8.97 13.36
CA ASP A 225 29.00 -10.05 14.31
C ASP A 225 27.69 -10.77 14.66
N THR A 226 27.61 -12.03 14.25
CA THR A 226 26.45 -12.92 14.44
C THR A 226 26.64 -13.88 15.63
N SER A 227 27.81 -13.87 16.27
CA SER A 227 28.25 -14.96 17.16
C SER A 227 27.41 -15.13 18.43
N GLU A 228 26.83 -14.06 18.96
CA GLU A 228 25.90 -14.11 20.09
C GLU A 228 24.53 -14.65 19.65
N ALA A 229 24.01 -14.13 18.53
CA ALA A 229 22.71 -14.53 17.99
C ALA A 229 22.68 -16.02 17.58
N GLU A 230 23.74 -16.53 16.96
CA GLU A 230 23.85 -17.93 16.54
C GLU A 230 23.78 -18.94 17.70
N LYS A 231 24.11 -18.52 18.92
CA LYS A 231 24.07 -19.37 20.12
C LYS A 231 22.72 -19.31 20.84
N MET A 232 21.79 -18.45 20.38
CA MET A 232 20.53 -18.26 21.07
C MET A 232 19.54 -19.42 20.83
N PRO A 233 18.60 -19.63 21.77
CA PRO A 233 17.60 -20.69 21.64
C PRO A 233 16.83 -20.62 20.32
N GLY A 234 16.69 -21.78 19.68
CA GLY A 234 15.87 -21.92 18.47
C GLY A 234 16.50 -21.39 17.18
N VAL A 235 17.62 -20.67 17.26
CA VAL A 235 18.29 -20.13 16.07
C VAL A 235 18.90 -21.26 15.25
N TYR A 236 18.53 -21.32 13.97
CA TYR A 236 19.06 -22.27 13.00
C TYR A 236 20.26 -21.69 12.25
N LYS A 237 20.15 -20.44 11.79
CA LYS A 237 21.19 -19.74 11.04
C LYS A 237 20.96 -18.22 11.05
N VAL A 238 22.03 -17.44 11.05
CA VAL A 238 22.00 -16.02 10.67
C VAL A 238 22.55 -15.90 9.25
N VAL A 239 21.76 -15.32 8.35
CA VAL A 239 22.04 -15.17 6.93
C VAL A 239 22.48 -13.73 6.67
N THR A 240 23.62 -13.55 6.00
CA THR A 240 24.17 -12.23 5.62
C THR A 240 24.38 -12.15 4.12
N HIS A 241 24.88 -11.02 3.61
CA HIS A 241 25.27 -10.89 2.21
C HIS A 241 26.24 -11.99 1.73
N LYS A 242 27.04 -12.60 2.64
CA LYS A 242 27.98 -13.69 2.33
C LYS A 242 27.30 -15.00 1.93
N ASP A 243 26.02 -15.17 2.26
CA ASP A 243 25.23 -16.36 1.91
C ASP A 243 24.52 -16.22 0.56
N VAL A 244 24.56 -15.03 -0.05
CA VAL A 244 23.94 -14.77 -1.35
C VAL A 244 24.81 -15.37 -2.45
N LYS A 245 24.21 -16.18 -3.32
CA LYS A 245 24.94 -16.91 -4.37
C LYS A 245 25.13 -16.11 -5.66
N GLY A 246 24.30 -15.09 -5.87
CA GLY A 246 24.30 -14.24 -7.06
C GLY A 246 24.96 -12.89 -6.84
N LYS A 247 24.49 -11.89 -7.58
CA LYS A 247 25.03 -10.52 -7.52
C LYS A 247 24.72 -9.79 -6.21
N ASN A 248 23.83 -10.31 -5.36
CA ASN A 248 23.30 -9.57 -4.20
C ASN A 248 22.70 -8.20 -4.56
N ARG A 249 22.14 -8.08 -5.77
CA ARG A 249 21.49 -6.86 -6.25
C ARG A 249 20.16 -7.16 -6.92
N ILE A 250 19.17 -6.32 -6.68
CA ILE A 250 17.90 -6.30 -7.40
C ILE A 250 18.09 -5.35 -8.58
N THR A 251 17.80 -5.80 -9.80
CA THR A 251 17.86 -4.92 -10.97
C THR A 251 16.56 -4.13 -11.15
N GLY A 252 16.68 -2.87 -11.55
CA GLY A 252 15.56 -2.07 -12.07
C GLY A 252 14.93 -2.64 -13.35
N LEU A 253 15.61 -3.59 -14.01
CA LEU A 253 15.25 -4.32 -15.23
C LEU A 253 15.10 -3.47 -16.50
N ILE A 254 14.35 -2.38 -16.40
CA ILE A 254 13.99 -1.49 -17.50
C ILE A 254 14.52 -0.07 -17.28
N THR A 255 15.68 0.05 -16.63
CA THR A 255 16.39 1.33 -16.44
C THR A 255 16.60 2.01 -17.78
N PHE A 256 16.25 3.28 -17.88
CA PHE A 256 16.28 3.99 -19.15
C PHE A 256 17.72 4.21 -19.64
N PRO A 257 17.98 4.19 -20.96
CA PRO A 257 19.34 4.35 -21.50
C PRO A 257 20.05 5.65 -21.13
N THR A 258 19.29 6.71 -20.84
CA THR A 258 19.82 8.03 -20.44
C THR A 258 19.89 8.21 -18.92
N ASN A 259 19.58 7.17 -18.15
CA ASN A 259 19.87 7.12 -16.72
C ASN A 259 21.39 7.10 -16.51
N LYS A 260 21.87 7.84 -15.52
CA LYS A 260 23.29 7.95 -15.18
C LYS A 260 23.76 6.79 -14.29
N GLY A 261 22.82 6.05 -13.68
CA GLY A 261 23.07 4.77 -13.01
C GLY A 261 22.79 3.57 -13.92
N ASP A 262 23.22 2.38 -13.49
CA ASP A 262 23.07 1.13 -14.24
C ASP A 262 21.85 0.28 -13.84
N GLY A 263 21.10 0.73 -12.82
CA GLY A 263 19.93 0.03 -12.29
C GLY A 263 20.25 -1.19 -11.42
N TRP A 264 21.48 -1.35 -10.93
CA TRP A 264 21.91 -2.42 -10.02
C TRP A 264 22.31 -1.90 -8.63
N ASP A 265 21.76 -0.75 -8.23
CA ASP A 265 22.05 -0.04 -6.99
C ASP A 265 21.49 -0.72 -5.72
N ARG A 266 20.39 -1.48 -5.83
CA ARG A 266 19.66 -1.98 -4.66
C ARG A 266 20.21 -3.33 -4.16
N PRO A 267 20.77 -3.43 -2.93
CA PRO A 267 21.17 -4.70 -2.35
C PRO A 267 19.98 -5.59 -1.99
N ILE A 268 20.17 -6.92 -2.01
CA ILE A 268 19.22 -7.85 -1.36
C ILE A 268 19.45 -7.81 0.16
N LEU A 269 20.70 -8.03 0.58
CA LEU A 269 21.18 -7.78 1.94
C LEU A 269 22.36 -6.81 1.86
N CYS A 270 22.38 -5.80 2.73
CA CYS A 270 23.44 -4.80 2.69
C CYS A 270 24.81 -5.44 2.94
N ASP A 271 25.78 -5.06 2.11
CA ASP A 271 27.17 -5.51 2.20
C ASP A 271 28.07 -4.36 2.63
N GLU A 272 28.12 -3.29 1.84
CA GLU A 272 29.08 -2.19 2.02
C GLU A 272 28.47 -0.99 2.73
N LYS A 273 27.20 -0.68 2.47
CA LYS A 273 26.54 0.53 2.96
C LYS A 273 25.10 0.28 3.39
N VAL A 274 24.65 1.11 4.32
CA VAL A 274 23.24 1.40 4.61
C VAL A 274 22.85 2.61 3.79
N TYR A 275 21.74 2.55 3.07
CA TYR A 275 21.26 3.62 2.21
C TYR A 275 20.00 4.30 2.73
N GLN A 276 19.23 3.62 3.59
CA GLN A 276 18.10 4.19 4.31
C GLN A 276 17.86 3.48 5.65
N TYR A 277 17.08 4.14 6.51
CA TYR A 277 16.56 3.52 7.72
C TYR A 277 15.74 2.27 7.36
N GLY A 278 15.95 1.18 8.11
CA GLY A 278 15.23 -0.07 7.94
C GLY A 278 15.89 -1.05 6.95
N ASP A 279 16.95 -0.67 6.26
CA ASP A 279 17.68 -1.56 5.35
C ASP A 279 18.02 -2.91 5.99
N ALA A 280 17.76 -4.00 5.28
CA ALA A 280 18.04 -5.35 5.77
C ALA A 280 19.54 -5.65 5.63
N ILE A 281 20.21 -5.84 6.77
CA ILE A 281 21.64 -6.15 6.84
C ILE A 281 21.85 -7.65 6.99
N ALA A 282 21.04 -8.30 7.83
CA ALA A 282 21.05 -9.75 8.03
C ALA A 282 19.65 -10.30 8.31
N ILE A 283 19.51 -11.62 8.27
CA ILE A 283 18.27 -12.35 8.55
C ILE A 283 18.58 -13.42 9.59
N VAL A 284 17.88 -13.42 10.71
CA VAL A 284 17.90 -14.54 11.66
C VAL A 284 16.79 -15.51 11.29
N CYS A 285 17.13 -16.79 11.11
CA CYS A 285 16.18 -17.88 10.91
C CYS A 285 16.12 -18.74 12.18
N ALA A 286 14.95 -18.85 12.81
CA ALA A 286 14.73 -19.64 14.02
C ALA A 286 13.47 -20.52 13.93
N ASP A 287 13.19 -21.30 14.96
CA ASP A 287 12.00 -22.15 15.07
C ASP A 287 10.69 -21.38 15.36
N THR A 288 10.76 -20.25 16.07
CA THR A 288 9.62 -19.36 16.35
C THR A 288 9.90 -17.90 16.01
N ASP A 289 8.84 -17.11 15.82
CA ASP A 289 8.96 -15.67 15.56
C ASP A 289 9.61 -14.96 16.76
N GLU A 290 9.28 -15.37 18.00
CA GLU A 290 9.86 -14.82 19.23
C GLU A 290 11.37 -15.05 19.30
N ASN A 291 11.83 -16.28 19.01
CA ASN A 291 13.24 -16.63 19.04
C ASN A 291 14.01 -15.88 17.95
N ALA A 292 13.46 -15.81 16.73
CA ALA A 292 14.07 -15.04 15.65
C ALA A 292 14.20 -13.55 16.01
N LEU A 293 13.14 -12.92 16.52
CA LEU A 293 13.13 -11.51 16.93
C LEU A 293 14.07 -11.23 18.11
N ALA A 294 14.16 -12.14 19.07
CA ALA A 294 15.06 -12.01 20.21
C ALA A 294 16.52 -12.07 19.77
N ALA A 295 16.85 -12.99 18.87
CA ALA A 295 18.20 -13.16 18.34
C ALA A 295 18.63 -12.09 17.33
N ALA A 296 17.69 -11.54 16.54
CA ALA A 296 17.99 -10.40 15.65
C ALA A 296 18.55 -9.19 16.42
N LYS A 297 18.09 -8.96 17.66
CA LYS A 297 18.62 -7.89 18.55
C LYS A 297 20.04 -8.15 19.06
N LYS A 298 20.57 -9.36 18.88
CA LYS A 298 21.91 -9.75 19.34
C LYS A 298 22.95 -9.80 18.24
N VAL A 299 22.54 -9.59 16.99
CA VAL A 299 23.48 -9.33 15.90
C VAL A 299 24.01 -7.92 16.07
N LYS A 300 25.33 -7.77 16.13
CA LYS A 300 26.00 -6.46 16.25
C LYS A 300 26.48 -6.03 14.90
N VAL A 301 26.11 -4.82 14.50
CA VAL A 301 26.58 -4.21 13.25
C VAL A 301 27.41 -2.98 13.62
N GLU A 302 28.68 -2.98 13.24
CA GLU A 302 29.54 -1.81 13.39
C GLU A 302 29.37 -0.92 12.16
N LEU A 303 28.98 0.33 12.39
CA LEU A 303 28.66 1.30 11.35
C LEU A 303 29.53 2.54 11.51
N GLU A 304 30.04 3.04 10.38
CA GLU A 304 30.52 4.42 10.27
C GLU A 304 29.37 5.25 9.71
N VAL A 305 28.72 6.05 10.58
CA VAL A 305 27.56 6.86 10.19
C VAL A 305 28.00 8.00 9.27
N LEU A 306 27.29 8.16 8.16
CA LEU A 306 27.51 9.20 7.16
C LEU A 306 26.41 10.27 7.24
N PRO A 307 26.64 11.49 6.71
CA PRO A 307 25.57 12.46 6.50
C PRO A 307 24.46 11.88 5.64
N ALA A 308 23.22 11.96 6.11
CA ALA A 308 22.05 11.49 5.38
C ALA A 308 21.29 12.66 4.76
N TYR A 309 20.99 12.57 3.47
CA TYR A 309 20.17 13.55 2.76
C TYR A 309 18.71 13.09 2.79
N MET A 310 17.86 13.77 3.57
CA MET A 310 16.49 13.29 3.87
C MET A 310 15.42 13.90 2.95
N SER A 311 15.84 14.75 2.01
CA SER A 311 15.01 15.38 0.99
C SER A 311 15.78 15.57 -0.31
N ALA A 312 15.06 15.67 -1.44
CA ALA A 312 15.70 15.96 -2.72
C ALA A 312 16.50 17.28 -2.74
N PRO A 313 16.01 18.41 -2.18
CA PRO A 313 16.80 19.65 -2.13
C PRO A 313 18.15 19.48 -1.41
N GLU A 314 18.20 18.72 -0.32
CA GLU A 314 19.45 18.41 0.39
C GLU A 314 20.40 17.57 -0.48
N ALA A 315 19.89 16.54 -1.16
CA ALA A 315 20.71 15.66 -2.01
C ALA A 315 21.16 16.30 -3.33
N MET A 316 20.52 17.40 -3.73
CA MET A 316 20.87 18.19 -4.91
C MET A 316 21.87 19.32 -4.60
N ALA A 317 22.23 19.54 -3.33
CA ALA A 317 23.17 20.59 -2.97
C ALA A 317 24.52 20.39 -3.69
N PRO A 318 25.23 21.47 -4.09
CA PRO A 318 26.49 21.35 -4.84
C PRO A 318 27.60 20.56 -4.13
N ASP A 319 27.54 20.50 -2.79
CA ASP A 319 28.46 19.79 -1.90
C ASP A 319 27.89 18.46 -1.38
N ALA A 320 26.74 18.01 -1.88
CA ALA A 320 26.18 16.72 -1.52
C ALA A 320 27.08 15.58 -2.01
N ILE A 321 27.47 14.68 -1.11
CA ILE A 321 28.22 13.48 -1.48
C ILE A 321 27.32 12.54 -2.28
N GLU A 322 27.92 11.83 -3.22
CA GLU A 322 27.22 10.79 -3.97
C GLU A 322 26.84 9.65 -3.01
N ILE A 323 25.53 9.40 -2.87
CA ILE A 323 25.01 8.32 -2.02
C ILE A 323 25.49 6.96 -2.57
N HIS A 324 25.40 6.81 -3.89
CA HIS A 324 26.00 5.73 -4.68
C HIS A 324 27.29 6.23 -5.33
N PRO A 325 28.48 5.84 -4.84
CA PRO A 325 29.74 6.34 -5.37
C PRO A 325 29.87 6.12 -6.88
N GLY A 326 30.23 7.18 -7.62
CA GLY A 326 30.35 7.17 -9.08
C GLY A 326 29.04 7.48 -9.82
N VAL A 327 27.93 7.68 -9.11
CA VAL A 327 26.64 8.07 -9.69
C VAL A 327 26.16 9.37 -9.03
N PRO A 328 25.93 10.45 -9.80
CA PRO A 328 25.42 11.69 -9.23
C PRO A 328 24.04 11.48 -8.62
N ASN A 329 23.74 12.14 -7.49
CA ASN A 329 22.44 12.03 -6.84
C ASN A 329 21.27 12.40 -7.77
N ILE A 330 21.47 13.35 -8.70
CA ILE A 330 20.55 13.58 -9.83
C ILE A 330 20.89 12.60 -10.97
N TYR A 331 20.34 11.41 -10.91
CA TYR A 331 20.70 10.30 -11.80
C TYR A 331 19.87 10.24 -13.09
N TYR A 332 18.77 10.99 -13.21
CA TYR A 332 17.96 11.00 -14.43
C TYR A 332 17.32 12.36 -14.68
N GLU A 333 17.17 12.70 -15.97
CA GLU A 333 16.53 13.93 -16.43
C GLU A 333 15.57 13.64 -17.58
N GLN A 334 14.41 14.31 -17.58
CA GLN A 334 13.39 14.17 -18.61
C GLN A 334 12.88 15.54 -19.04
N GLY A 335 12.90 15.83 -20.34
CA GLY A 335 12.22 17.01 -20.89
C GLY A 335 10.80 16.71 -21.38
N VAL A 336 9.98 17.75 -21.52
CA VAL A 336 8.82 17.75 -22.43
C VAL A 336 8.89 19.00 -23.30
N VAL A 337 8.80 18.81 -24.62
CA VAL A 337 8.87 19.88 -25.62
C VAL A 337 7.72 19.67 -26.59
N LYS A 338 6.76 20.59 -26.57
CA LYS A 338 5.57 20.59 -27.45
C LYS A 338 5.38 22.00 -27.99
N GLY A 339 5.09 22.13 -29.29
CA GLY A 339 4.78 23.42 -29.92
C GLY A 339 5.93 24.43 -29.89
N GLU A 340 5.57 25.70 -29.97
CA GLU A 340 6.46 26.86 -30.03
C GLU A 340 7.15 27.13 -28.68
N GLU A 341 8.13 28.04 -28.67
CA GLU A 341 8.78 28.50 -27.44
C GLU A 341 7.79 29.23 -26.54
N THR A 342 7.79 28.88 -25.26
CA THR A 342 6.82 29.38 -24.28
C THR A 342 7.16 30.77 -23.77
N ALA A 343 8.46 31.09 -23.61
CA ALA A 343 8.88 32.36 -23.03
C ALA A 343 8.37 33.60 -23.78
N PRO A 344 8.43 33.69 -25.13
CA PRO A 344 7.86 34.83 -25.87
C PRO A 344 6.33 34.96 -25.70
N ILE A 345 5.61 33.84 -25.64
CA ILE A 345 4.15 33.82 -25.45
C ILE A 345 3.81 34.35 -24.06
N MET A 346 4.50 33.86 -23.03
CA MET A 346 4.26 34.24 -21.63
C MET A 346 4.68 35.66 -21.30
N ALA A 347 5.56 36.28 -22.10
CA ALA A 347 6.01 37.66 -21.92
C ALA A 347 5.08 38.70 -22.59
N SER A 348 4.07 38.27 -23.34
CA SER A 348 3.14 39.18 -24.02
C SER A 348 2.19 39.87 -23.03
N ASP A 349 1.99 41.18 -23.19
CA ASP A 349 1.12 42.01 -22.32
C ASP A 349 -0.36 41.58 -22.31
N ASP A 350 -0.79 40.85 -23.35
CA ASP A 350 -2.16 40.34 -23.47
C ASP A 350 -2.37 38.95 -22.85
N VAL A 351 -1.34 38.39 -22.23
CA VAL A 351 -1.33 37.06 -21.63
C VAL A 351 -1.36 37.16 -20.11
N VAL A 352 -2.24 36.38 -19.48
CA VAL A 352 -2.31 36.23 -18.03
C VAL A 352 -1.55 34.97 -17.64
N THR A 353 -0.56 35.13 -16.77
CA THR A 353 0.23 34.01 -16.24
C THR A 353 0.01 33.81 -14.75
N VAL A 354 0.06 32.57 -14.30
CA VAL A 354 0.18 32.18 -12.89
C VAL A 354 1.32 31.18 -12.73
N GLU A 355 1.88 31.10 -11.53
CA GLU A 355 2.99 30.21 -11.22
C GLU A 355 2.79 29.67 -9.80
N VAL A 356 2.85 28.35 -9.66
CA VAL A 356 2.62 27.66 -8.39
C VAL A 356 3.76 26.70 -8.08
N ASP A 357 4.18 26.68 -6.82
CA ASP A 357 5.09 25.67 -6.27
C ASP A 357 4.31 24.70 -5.41
N THR A 358 4.35 23.42 -5.75
CA THR A 358 3.62 22.38 -5.03
C THR A 358 4.54 21.27 -4.54
N TYR A 359 4.17 20.71 -3.38
CA TYR A 359 4.84 19.57 -2.77
C TYR A 359 3.83 18.45 -2.52
N CYS A 360 3.97 17.34 -3.24
CA CYS A 360 3.26 16.11 -2.95
C CYS A 360 4.13 15.26 -2.02
N SER A 361 3.61 14.92 -0.84
CA SER A 361 4.42 14.29 0.22
C SER A 361 4.69 12.79 0.00
N ARG A 362 5.57 12.24 0.84
CA ARG A 362 5.91 10.81 0.89
C ARG A 362 4.77 9.96 1.44
N GLN A 363 3.72 9.78 0.65
CA GLN A 363 2.50 9.10 1.09
C GLN A 363 2.75 7.60 1.37
N PRO A 364 2.42 7.10 2.58
CA PRO A 364 2.46 5.67 2.88
C PRO A 364 1.20 4.95 2.39
N HIS A 365 1.37 3.77 1.80
CA HIS A 365 0.25 2.97 1.26
C HIS A 365 -0.77 2.60 2.33
N LEU A 366 -0.28 2.29 3.55
CA LEU A 366 -1.07 1.97 4.74
C LEU A 366 -2.11 0.87 4.49
N VAL A 367 -1.62 -0.27 4.01
CA VAL A 367 -2.37 -1.52 3.97
C VAL A 367 -2.60 -2.03 5.40
N LEU A 368 -3.68 -2.78 5.61
CA LEU A 368 -3.96 -3.34 6.95
C LEU A 368 -3.16 -4.60 7.22
N GLU A 369 -2.90 -5.39 6.19
CA GLU A 369 -2.03 -6.56 6.23
C GLU A 369 -0.61 -6.10 5.91
N PRO A 370 0.34 -6.15 6.87
CA PRO A 370 1.75 -5.96 6.58
C PRO A 370 2.28 -6.92 5.51
N ASP A 371 3.46 -6.62 4.98
CA ASP A 371 4.08 -7.48 3.99
C ASP A 371 4.44 -8.85 4.58
N CYS A 372 4.18 -9.91 3.82
CA CYS A 372 4.37 -11.27 4.28
C CYS A 372 4.54 -12.24 3.12
N GLY A 373 5.21 -13.36 3.40
CA GLY A 373 5.44 -14.41 2.43
C GLY A 373 6.23 -15.59 2.99
N CYS A 374 6.39 -16.60 2.14
CA CYS A 374 7.18 -17.78 2.43
C CYS A 374 7.96 -18.25 1.21
N ALA A 375 9.00 -19.05 1.43
CA ALA A 375 9.72 -19.73 0.35
C ALA A 375 10.08 -21.16 0.75
N TYR A 376 10.17 -22.04 -0.23
CA TYR A 376 10.60 -23.42 -0.09
C TYR A 376 11.18 -23.91 -1.43
N VAL A 377 11.93 -25.02 -1.41
CA VAL A 377 12.31 -25.74 -2.62
C VAL A 377 11.24 -26.81 -2.88
N ASP A 378 10.65 -26.81 -4.06
CA ASP A 378 9.61 -27.77 -4.44
C ASP A 378 10.17 -29.14 -4.87
N GLU A 379 9.29 -30.09 -5.15
CA GLU A 379 9.66 -31.47 -5.54
C GLU A 379 10.44 -31.54 -6.87
N GLU A 380 10.33 -30.50 -7.70
CA GLU A 380 11.07 -30.36 -8.97
C GLU A 380 12.43 -29.66 -8.76
N GLY A 381 12.79 -29.33 -7.52
CA GLY A 381 14.04 -28.64 -7.19
C GLY A 381 14.03 -27.14 -7.49
N ARG A 382 12.85 -26.53 -7.71
CA ARG A 382 12.71 -25.08 -7.92
C ARG A 382 12.56 -24.36 -6.60
N LEU A 383 13.24 -23.23 -6.45
CA LEU A 383 12.93 -22.27 -5.40
C LEU A 383 11.56 -21.66 -5.69
N THR A 384 10.57 -21.94 -4.85
CA THR A 384 9.23 -21.38 -4.94
C THR A 384 9.02 -20.34 -3.86
N ILE A 385 8.66 -19.12 -4.25
CA ILE A 385 8.44 -17.99 -3.35
C ILE A 385 6.99 -17.52 -3.49
N HIS A 386 6.29 -17.51 -2.37
CA HIS A 386 4.93 -17.03 -2.23
C HIS A 386 4.95 -15.66 -1.55
N SER A 387 4.44 -14.63 -2.22
CA SER A 387 4.45 -13.27 -1.70
C SER A 387 3.22 -12.46 -2.12
N LYS A 388 3.18 -11.18 -1.76
CA LYS A 388 2.15 -10.24 -2.20
C LYS A 388 2.44 -9.60 -3.58
N SER A 389 3.42 -10.10 -4.34
CA SER A 389 3.80 -9.56 -5.65
C SER A 389 2.56 -9.37 -6.54
N ILE A 390 2.46 -8.22 -7.21
CA ILE A 390 1.44 -7.96 -8.23
C ILE A 390 2.02 -7.99 -9.66
N GLY A 391 3.28 -8.41 -9.79
CA GLY A 391 4.01 -8.49 -11.05
C GLY A 391 4.98 -9.66 -11.00
N ILE A 392 4.47 -10.89 -10.87
CA ILE A 392 5.30 -12.08 -10.60
C ILE A 392 6.38 -12.31 -11.67
N HIS A 393 6.09 -12.11 -12.95
CA HIS A 393 7.11 -12.28 -14.01
C HIS A 393 8.14 -11.12 -14.00
N LEU A 394 7.69 -9.91 -13.68
CA LEU A 394 8.57 -8.75 -13.52
C LEU A 394 9.55 -8.97 -12.36
N HIS A 395 9.03 -9.31 -11.18
CA HIS A 395 9.84 -9.55 -9.99
C HIS A 395 10.78 -10.73 -10.16
N HIS A 396 10.34 -11.78 -10.86
CA HIS A 396 11.16 -12.94 -11.18
C HIS A 396 12.43 -12.53 -11.93
N ALA A 397 12.28 -11.74 -13.01
CA ALA A 397 13.41 -11.21 -13.76
C ALA A 397 14.28 -10.23 -12.94
N MET A 398 13.67 -9.42 -12.07
CA MET A 398 14.40 -8.46 -11.23
C MET A 398 15.30 -9.12 -10.17
N ILE A 399 14.90 -10.28 -9.63
CA ILE A 399 15.59 -10.89 -8.47
C ILE A 399 16.43 -12.13 -8.82
N CYS A 400 16.15 -12.84 -9.92
CA CYS A 400 16.89 -14.05 -10.31
C CYS A 400 18.42 -13.87 -10.28
N PRO A 401 18.99 -12.85 -10.94
CA PRO A 401 20.44 -12.67 -10.98
C PRO A 401 21.04 -12.30 -9.62
N GLY A 402 20.27 -11.58 -8.79
CA GLY A 402 20.68 -11.18 -7.45
C GLY A 402 20.76 -12.37 -6.50
N ILE A 403 19.75 -13.26 -6.54
CA ILE A 403 19.73 -14.50 -5.76
C ILE A 403 20.82 -15.47 -6.24
N GLY A 404 21.11 -15.49 -7.55
CA GLY A 404 22.07 -16.40 -8.16
C GLY A 404 21.44 -17.74 -8.51
N ILE A 405 20.24 -17.69 -9.10
CA ILE A 405 19.50 -18.87 -9.52
C ILE A 405 19.09 -18.73 -10.99
N GLU A 406 19.15 -19.85 -11.72
CA GLU A 406 18.68 -19.89 -13.11
C GLU A 406 17.18 -19.56 -13.17
N PRO A 407 16.73 -18.78 -14.17
CA PRO A 407 15.34 -18.37 -14.33
C PRO A 407 14.32 -19.52 -14.21
N GLU A 408 14.62 -20.68 -14.79
CA GLU A 408 13.72 -21.86 -14.81
C GLU A 408 13.61 -22.53 -13.44
N LYS A 409 14.57 -22.26 -12.54
CA LYS A 409 14.61 -22.78 -11.18
C LYS A 409 13.99 -21.85 -10.15
N LEU A 410 13.50 -20.67 -10.54
CA LEU A 410 12.73 -19.78 -9.68
C LEU A 410 11.26 -19.77 -10.09
N ARG A 411 10.37 -19.96 -9.11
CA ARG A 411 8.92 -19.82 -9.27
C ARG A 411 8.39 -18.77 -8.31
N LEU A 412 7.70 -17.75 -8.82
CA LEU A 412 6.99 -16.76 -8.00
C LEU A 412 5.48 -17.01 -8.03
N VAL A 413 4.85 -17.00 -6.85
CA VAL A 413 3.41 -17.19 -6.67
C VAL A 413 2.83 -16.02 -5.88
N GLN A 414 1.75 -15.44 -6.39
CA GLN A 414 1.02 -14.42 -5.64
C GLN A 414 0.07 -15.09 -4.63
N ASN A 415 0.25 -14.78 -3.35
CA ASN A 415 -0.70 -15.11 -2.30
C ASN A 415 -1.97 -14.24 -2.42
N PRO A 416 -3.12 -14.72 -1.91
CA PRO A 416 -4.11 -13.86 -1.29
C PRO A 416 -3.48 -12.66 -0.54
N ALA A 417 -3.80 -11.43 -0.99
CA ALA A 417 -3.19 -10.22 -0.45
C ALA A 417 -4.23 -9.23 0.08
N GLY A 418 -4.01 -8.73 1.29
CA GLY A 418 -4.78 -7.70 2.00
C GLY A 418 -4.59 -6.28 1.48
N GLY A 419 -4.41 -6.14 0.16
CA GLY A 419 -4.17 -4.88 -0.53
C GLY A 419 -2.69 -4.51 -0.62
N THR A 420 -2.35 -3.70 -1.62
CA THR A 420 -0.99 -3.19 -1.87
C THR A 420 -1.01 -1.70 -2.22
N PHE A 421 -1.98 -1.27 -3.03
CA PHE A 421 -2.05 0.10 -3.57
C PHE A 421 -0.79 0.52 -4.34
N GLY A 422 0.01 -0.45 -4.80
CA GLY A 422 1.19 -0.23 -5.63
C GLY A 422 2.53 -0.60 -5.00
N TYR A 423 2.68 -0.69 -3.66
CA TYR A 423 4.01 -0.96 -3.07
C TYR A 423 4.62 -2.29 -3.53
N LYS A 424 3.77 -3.24 -3.94
CA LYS A 424 4.16 -4.53 -4.51
C LYS A 424 4.42 -4.53 -6.01
N PHE A 425 4.44 -3.37 -6.65
CA PHE A 425 5.08 -3.23 -7.96
C PHE A 425 6.61 -3.31 -7.80
N SER A 426 7.12 -2.99 -6.60
CA SER A 426 8.49 -3.25 -6.17
C SER A 426 8.63 -4.62 -5.51
N PRO A 427 9.76 -5.32 -5.72
CA PRO A 427 10.18 -6.39 -4.81
C PRO A 427 10.38 -5.83 -3.39
N THR A 428 10.08 -6.62 -2.37
CA THR A 428 10.30 -6.25 -0.97
C THR A 428 11.00 -7.38 -0.23
N ILE A 429 10.29 -8.48 0.00
CA ILE A 429 10.78 -9.63 0.78
C ILE A 429 11.11 -10.84 -0.09
N GLU A 430 10.77 -10.83 -1.38
CA GLU A 430 10.91 -11.98 -2.27
C GLU A 430 12.37 -12.46 -2.31
N ALA A 431 13.32 -11.56 -2.52
CA ALA A 431 14.74 -11.91 -2.57
C ALA A 431 15.27 -12.36 -1.20
N LEU A 432 14.81 -11.75 -0.11
CA LEU A 432 15.17 -12.13 1.26
C LEU A 432 14.73 -13.57 1.58
N LEU A 433 13.48 -13.91 1.24
CA LEU A 433 12.92 -15.25 1.36
C LEU A 433 13.73 -16.26 0.53
N GLY A 434 14.03 -15.90 -0.72
CA GLY A 434 14.78 -16.76 -1.63
C GLY A 434 16.19 -17.08 -1.14
N VAL A 435 16.94 -16.05 -0.73
CA VAL A 435 18.29 -16.20 -0.18
C VAL A 435 18.26 -17.06 1.10
N ALA A 436 17.38 -16.76 2.05
CA ALA A 436 17.31 -17.51 3.31
C ALA A 436 16.91 -18.98 3.08
N CYS A 437 15.96 -19.24 2.17
CA CYS A 437 15.57 -20.60 1.81
C CYS A 437 16.75 -21.40 1.23
N LEU A 438 17.49 -20.81 0.28
CA LEU A 438 18.66 -21.48 -0.31
C LEU A 438 19.83 -21.64 0.67
N ALA A 439 20.01 -20.68 1.59
CA ALA A 439 21.09 -20.69 2.57
C ALA A 439 20.85 -21.69 3.71
N THR A 440 19.59 -22.05 3.97
CA THR A 440 19.20 -22.98 5.04
C THR A 440 18.78 -24.35 4.53
N GLY A 441 18.35 -24.46 3.26
CA GLY A 441 17.75 -25.68 2.71
C GLY A 441 16.41 -26.03 3.36
N LYS A 442 15.74 -25.06 4.00
CA LYS A 442 14.47 -25.25 4.71
C LYS A 442 13.38 -24.32 4.16
N PRO A 443 12.09 -24.66 4.33
CA PRO A 443 11.02 -23.70 4.17
C PRO A 443 11.21 -22.54 5.16
N VAL A 444 10.97 -21.32 4.71
CA VAL A 444 11.13 -20.10 5.52
C VAL A 444 9.91 -19.19 5.38
N VAL A 445 9.61 -18.43 6.44
CA VAL A 445 8.53 -17.45 6.49
C VAL A 445 9.08 -16.13 6.99
N LEU A 446 8.68 -15.03 6.33
CA LEU A 446 8.95 -13.67 6.78
C LEU A 446 7.64 -12.88 6.81
N ASN A 447 7.27 -12.41 8.01
CA ASN A 447 6.12 -11.57 8.25
C ASN A 447 6.59 -10.24 8.83
N PHE A 448 6.30 -9.13 8.14
CA PHE A 448 6.56 -7.82 8.70
C PHE A 448 5.53 -7.49 9.78
N ASN A 449 5.95 -6.74 10.78
CA ASN A 449 5.01 -5.97 11.60
C ASN A 449 4.64 -4.65 10.90
N MET A 450 3.68 -3.90 11.47
CA MET A 450 3.24 -2.64 10.86
C MET A 450 4.32 -1.55 10.87
N TYR A 451 5.25 -1.59 11.82
CA TYR A 451 6.37 -0.66 11.85
C TYR A 451 7.27 -0.88 10.63
N GLN A 452 7.66 -2.13 10.37
CA GLN A 452 8.43 -2.52 9.18
C GLN A 452 7.67 -2.26 7.87
N GLN A 453 6.35 -2.48 7.84
CA GLN A 453 5.53 -2.09 6.68
C GLN A 453 5.60 -0.57 6.39
N ILE A 454 5.75 0.26 7.42
CA ILE A 454 5.84 1.71 7.28
C ILE A 454 7.26 2.16 6.99
N THR A 455 8.28 1.57 7.61
CA THR A 455 9.67 2.03 7.47
C THR A 455 10.43 1.35 6.34
N TYR A 456 10.07 0.12 5.96
CA TYR A 456 10.85 -0.72 5.05
C TYR A 456 10.02 -1.36 3.93
N THR A 457 9.01 -0.62 3.47
CA THR A 457 8.51 -0.77 2.09
C THR A 457 8.65 0.57 1.39
N GLY A 458 8.71 0.58 0.07
CA GLY A 458 8.75 1.84 -0.66
C GLY A 458 7.49 2.67 -0.46
N LYS A 459 7.56 3.92 -0.88
CA LYS A 459 6.55 4.96 -0.68
C LYS A 459 6.21 5.64 -2.00
N ARG A 460 5.14 6.44 -2.03
CA ARG A 460 5.04 7.46 -3.08
C ARG A 460 6.26 8.37 -2.94
N SER A 461 7.05 8.51 -3.99
CA SER A 461 8.14 9.48 -4.04
C SER A 461 7.58 10.90 -3.99
N PRO A 462 8.09 11.75 -3.08
CA PRO A 462 7.74 13.16 -3.10
C PRO A 462 8.01 13.81 -4.44
N GLY A 463 7.07 14.64 -4.88
CA GLY A 463 7.20 15.45 -6.08
C GLY A 463 7.17 16.92 -5.71
N PHE A 464 8.19 17.64 -6.15
CA PHE A 464 8.27 19.10 -6.09
C PHE A 464 8.05 19.59 -7.51
N VAL A 465 7.03 20.42 -7.71
CA VAL A 465 6.63 20.86 -9.05
C VAL A 465 6.38 22.35 -9.00
N ASN A 466 7.21 23.09 -9.74
CA ASN A 466 6.91 24.45 -10.17
C ASN A 466 6.13 24.35 -11.49
N CYS A 467 4.95 24.96 -11.55
CA CYS A 467 4.08 24.93 -12.71
C CYS A 467 3.61 26.34 -13.04
N LYS A 468 3.96 26.81 -14.23
CA LYS A 468 3.54 28.10 -14.76
C LYS A 468 2.58 27.89 -15.92
N LEU A 469 1.40 28.49 -15.83
CA LEU A 469 0.36 28.44 -16.85
C LEU A 469 0.10 29.81 -17.41
N ALA A 470 -0.21 29.86 -18.71
CA ALA A 470 -0.51 31.09 -19.44
C ALA A 470 -1.79 30.94 -20.25
N ALA A 471 -2.66 31.94 -20.18
CA ALA A 471 -3.86 32.04 -20.99
C ALA A 471 -4.05 33.45 -21.57
N ASP A 472 -4.81 33.57 -22.65
CA ASP A 472 -5.31 34.88 -23.09
C ASP A 472 -6.37 35.43 -22.11
N LYS A 473 -6.78 36.69 -22.29
CA LYS A 473 -7.85 37.34 -21.50
C LYS A 473 -9.21 36.64 -21.59
N SER A 474 -9.42 35.77 -22.59
CA SER A 474 -10.63 34.96 -22.68
C SER A 474 -10.55 33.71 -21.80
N GLY A 475 -9.36 33.34 -21.30
CA GLY A 475 -9.12 32.12 -20.56
C GLY A 475 -8.78 30.92 -21.44
N LYS A 476 -8.39 31.11 -22.71
CA LYS A 476 -7.83 30.01 -23.52
C LYS A 476 -6.38 29.78 -23.15
N LEU A 477 -6.02 28.54 -22.80
CA LEU A 477 -4.63 28.17 -22.48
C LEU A 477 -3.75 28.28 -23.73
N LEU A 478 -2.56 28.87 -23.54
CA LEU A 478 -1.59 29.15 -24.60
C LEU A 478 -0.27 28.42 -24.38
N ALA A 479 0.21 28.37 -23.13
CA ALA A 479 1.52 27.83 -22.82
C ALA A 479 1.59 27.28 -21.39
N MET A 480 2.48 26.31 -21.18
CA MET A 480 2.83 25.78 -19.87
C MET A 480 4.34 25.58 -19.74
N GLU A 481 4.91 26.04 -18.63
CA GLU A 481 6.27 25.75 -18.21
C GLU A 481 6.26 24.93 -16.93
N THR A 482 7.06 23.87 -16.86
CA THR A 482 7.15 23.03 -15.67
C THR A 482 8.60 22.69 -15.31
N ASP A 483 8.93 22.82 -14.04
CA ASP A 483 10.16 22.25 -13.48
C ASP A 483 9.77 21.33 -12.33
N TRP A 484 10.25 20.08 -12.38
CA TRP A 484 10.00 19.13 -11.31
C TRP A 484 11.22 18.32 -10.92
N PHE A 485 11.21 17.89 -9.67
CA PHE A 485 12.13 16.86 -9.19
C PHE A 485 11.41 15.87 -8.28
N ILE A 486 11.82 14.61 -8.41
CA ILE A 486 11.28 13.46 -7.68
C ILE A 486 12.32 12.99 -6.68
N ASP A 487 11.96 13.00 -5.40
CA ASP A 487 12.74 12.37 -4.33
C ASP A 487 12.45 10.87 -4.32
N HIS A 488 13.37 10.06 -4.85
CA HIS A 488 13.15 8.64 -5.06
C HIS A 488 13.74 7.73 -3.98
N GLY A 489 14.32 8.30 -2.91
CA GLY A 489 15.11 7.53 -1.96
C GLY A 489 16.29 6.82 -2.64
N PRO A 490 16.84 5.76 -2.05
CA PRO A 490 18.13 5.25 -2.50
C PRO A 490 18.06 4.26 -3.65
N TYR A 491 16.89 3.71 -3.96
CA TYR A 491 16.76 2.61 -4.91
C TYR A 491 16.05 3.04 -6.18
N SER A 492 16.71 2.84 -7.34
CA SER A 492 16.36 3.50 -8.61
C SER A 492 15.17 2.90 -9.35
N GLU A 493 14.70 1.71 -8.94
CA GLU A 493 13.68 0.93 -9.65
C GLU A 493 12.46 1.77 -10.06
N PHE A 494 12.32 1.99 -11.37
CA PHE A 494 11.25 2.76 -12.00
C PHE A 494 11.24 4.28 -11.70
N GLY A 495 12.27 4.85 -11.05
CA GLY A 495 12.32 6.28 -10.73
C GLY A 495 12.36 7.20 -11.95
N ASP A 496 13.08 6.79 -12.99
CA ASP A 496 13.11 7.44 -14.30
C ASP A 496 11.72 7.41 -14.96
N LEU A 497 11.04 6.26 -14.93
CA LEU A 497 9.67 6.10 -15.42
C LEU A 497 8.68 6.99 -14.66
N LEU A 498 8.80 7.11 -13.33
CA LEU A 498 7.99 8.04 -12.54
C LEU A 498 8.21 9.49 -12.97
N THR A 499 9.45 9.86 -13.23
CA THR A 499 9.81 11.22 -13.63
C THR A 499 9.24 11.55 -15.02
N LEU A 500 9.21 10.57 -15.93
CA LEU A 500 8.50 10.65 -17.20
C LEU A 500 6.98 10.82 -17.03
N ARG A 501 6.36 10.24 -16.00
CA ARG A 501 4.91 10.38 -15.77
C ARG A 501 4.49 11.83 -15.56
N LEU A 502 5.35 12.67 -14.97
CA LEU A 502 5.03 14.09 -14.77
C LEU A 502 5.03 14.89 -16.08
N ALA A 503 5.92 14.54 -17.03
CA ALA A 503 5.87 15.08 -18.39
C ALA A 503 4.57 14.69 -19.13
N GLN A 504 3.98 13.54 -18.78
CA GLN A 504 2.76 13.02 -19.41
C GLN A 504 1.48 13.60 -18.81
N PHE A 505 1.46 13.86 -17.50
CA PHE A 505 0.23 14.16 -16.77
C PHE A 505 0.09 15.61 -16.29
N THR A 506 1.17 16.37 -16.14
CA THR A 506 1.01 17.78 -15.72
C THR A 506 0.31 18.54 -16.84
N GLY A 507 -0.83 19.17 -16.53
CA GLY A 507 -1.69 19.83 -17.52
C GLY A 507 -2.55 18.90 -18.37
N ALA A 508 -2.49 17.57 -18.15
CA ALA A 508 -3.33 16.65 -18.90
C ALA A 508 -4.83 16.83 -18.56
N GLY A 509 -5.65 16.80 -19.60
CA GLY A 509 -7.09 17.11 -19.53
C GLY A 509 -7.44 18.33 -20.37
N TYR A 510 -6.44 19.19 -20.65
CA TYR A 510 -6.62 20.45 -21.36
C TYR A 510 -5.80 20.53 -22.66
N ASP A 511 -6.33 21.23 -23.65
CA ASP A 511 -5.60 21.53 -24.88
C ASP A 511 -4.57 22.66 -24.65
N ILE A 512 -3.33 22.29 -24.40
CA ILE A 512 -2.20 23.21 -24.20
C ILE A 512 -1.24 23.04 -25.38
N PRO A 513 -1.16 24.00 -26.32
CA PRO A 513 -0.41 23.82 -27.55
C PRO A 513 1.12 23.90 -27.35
N ASN A 514 1.59 24.71 -26.39
CA ASN A 514 3.02 24.99 -26.20
C ASN A 514 3.46 24.59 -24.79
N ILE A 515 4.45 23.69 -24.69
CA ILE A 515 4.94 23.18 -23.41
C ILE A 515 6.47 23.12 -23.44
N ARG A 516 7.10 23.65 -22.38
CA ARG A 516 8.50 23.41 -22.04
C ARG A 516 8.56 22.88 -20.62
N GLY A 517 9.17 21.72 -20.41
CA GLY A 517 9.27 21.16 -19.07
C GLY A 517 10.56 20.41 -18.84
N ARG A 518 11.03 20.42 -17.59
CA ARG A 518 12.24 19.74 -17.15
C ARG A 518 12.01 18.99 -15.84
N GLY A 519 12.27 17.69 -15.88
CA GLY A 519 12.16 16.77 -14.76
C GLY A 519 13.50 16.20 -14.33
N ARG A 520 13.65 15.94 -13.04
CA ARG A 520 14.82 15.30 -12.43
C ARG A 520 14.42 14.18 -11.49
N THR A 521 15.18 13.10 -11.47
CA THR A 521 15.08 12.06 -10.42
C THR A 521 16.28 12.16 -9.50
N VAL A 522 16.02 12.16 -8.19
CA VAL A 522 17.02 12.43 -7.15
C VAL A 522 17.08 11.26 -6.17
N CYS A 523 18.29 10.74 -5.98
CA CYS A 523 18.62 9.77 -4.94
C CYS A 523 18.68 10.47 -3.58
N THR A 524 18.04 9.90 -2.55
CA THR A 524 18.08 10.40 -1.17
C THR A 524 18.21 9.24 -0.18
N ASN A 525 18.45 9.51 1.09
CA ASN A 525 18.55 8.50 2.16
C ASN A 525 17.22 8.23 2.89
N HIS A 526 16.13 8.82 2.42
CA HIS A 526 14.80 8.50 2.91
C HIS A 526 14.24 7.26 2.19
N ALA A 527 13.22 6.61 2.75
CA ALA A 527 12.53 5.46 2.13
C ALA A 527 12.36 5.55 0.61
N TRP A 528 12.77 4.49 -0.09
CA TRP A 528 12.75 4.38 -1.55
C TRP A 528 11.36 4.56 -2.17
N GLY A 529 11.36 4.93 -3.45
CA GLY A 529 10.16 5.04 -4.25
C GLY A 529 9.61 3.68 -4.68
N SER A 530 8.35 3.42 -4.36
CA SER A 530 7.57 2.36 -5.01
C SER A 530 6.34 2.97 -5.65
N ALA A 531 5.75 2.28 -6.62
CA ALA A 531 4.49 2.73 -7.17
C ALA A 531 3.44 2.93 -6.06
N PHE A 532 2.73 4.04 -6.11
CA PHE A 532 1.49 4.25 -5.34
C PHE A 532 0.42 4.56 -6.37
N ARG A 533 -0.75 3.91 -6.27
CA ARG A 533 -1.96 4.09 -7.10
C ARG A 533 -2.02 5.47 -7.80
N ALA A 534 -2.16 5.42 -9.12
CA ALA A 534 -2.12 6.54 -10.08
C ALA A 534 -0.71 7.09 -10.44
N TYR A 535 0.34 6.66 -9.73
CA TYR A 535 1.78 6.76 -10.07
C TYR A 535 2.20 7.94 -10.98
N GLY A 536 2.54 9.06 -10.35
CA GLY A 536 2.96 10.31 -11.01
C GLY A 536 1.83 11.30 -11.18
N SER A 537 0.62 10.85 -11.52
CA SER A 537 -0.51 11.77 -11.75
C SER A 537 -0.95 12.55 -10.51
N PRO A 538 -0.91 12.04 -9.26
CA PRO A 538 -1.25 12.85 -8.08
C PRO A 538 -0.28 14.01 -7.85
N GLN A 539 1.01 13.80 -8.12
CA GLN A 539 2.02 14.87 -8.06
C GLN A 539 1.79 15.90 -9.16
N SER A 540 1.49 15.42 -10.37
CA SER A 540 1.28 16.25 -11.56
C SER A 540 0.02 17.13 -11.45
N PHE A 541 -1.11 16.52 -11.12
CA PHE A 541 -2.40 17.19 -11.03
C PHE A 541 -2.50 18.09 -9.81
N LEU A 542 -1.77 17.82 -8.72
CA LEU A 542 -1.69 18.79 -7.62
C LEU A 542 -1.17 20.14 -8.13
N ALA A 543 -0.13 20.13 -8.96
CA ALA A 543 0.44 21.35 -9.54
C ALA A 543 -0.51 21.99 -10.56
N SER A 544 -0.91 21.24 -11.59
CA SER A 544 -1.67 21.83 -12.69
C SER A 544 -3.10 22.22 -12.30
N GLU A 545 -3.77 21.49 -11.41
CA GLU A 545 -5.14 21.83 -11.02
C GLU A 545 -5.20 23.01 -10.05
N ILE A 546 -4.19 23.19 -9.19
CA ILE A 546 -4.07 24.40 -8.38
C ILE A 546 -3.76 25.60 -9.28
N ALA A 547 -2.83 25.45 -10.23
CA ALA A 547 -2.54 26.50 -11.20
C ALA A 547 -3.79 26.89 -12.03
N MET A 548 -4.66 25.94 -12.38
CA MET A 548 -5.93 26.24 -13.05
C MET A 548 -6.88 27.07 -12.18
N ASP A 549 -6.99 26.79 -10.88
CA ASP A 549 -7.81 27.59 -9.96
C ASP A 549 -7.24 29.01 -9.77
N GLU A 550 -5.93 29.14 -9.57
CA GLU A 550 -5.27 30.44 -9.45
C GLU A 550 -5.39 31.26 -10.74
N LEU A 551 -5.30 30.61 -11.91
CA LEU A 551 -5.51 31.25 -13.20
C LEU A 551 -6.96 31.75 -13.34
N ALA A 552 -7.93 30.94 -12.91
CA ALA A 552 -9.34 31.33 -12.92
C ALA A 552 -9.58 32.56 -12.02
N GLU A 553 -9.03 32.57 -10.81
CA GLU A 553 -9.09 33.70 -9.90
C GLU A 553 -8.49 34.97 -10.53
N LYS A 554 -7.28 34.86 -11.10
CA LYS A 554 -6.60 36.00 -11.74
C LYS A 554 -7.34 36.55 -12.97
N LEU A 555 -8.07 35.69 -13.69
CA LEU A 555 -8.93 36.07 -14.81
C LEU A 555 -10.33 36.56 -14.39
N GLY A 556 -10.70 36.43 -13.11
CA GLY A 556 -12.07 36.69 -12.65
C GLY A 556 -13.09 35.72 -13.26
N MET A 557 -12.68 34.49 -13.56
CA MET A 557 -13.51 33.44 -14.14
C MET A 557 -13.89 32.38 -13.09
N ASP A 558 -15.05 31.75 -13.27
CA ASP A 558 -15.38 30.56 -12.49
C ASP A 558 -14.42 29.40 -12.87
N PRO A 559 -13.79 28.72 -11.90
CA PRO A 559 -12.79 27.68 -12.16
C PRO A 559 -13.36 26.45 -12.88
N PHE A 560 -14.67 26.18 -12.74
CA PHE A 560 -15.34 25.14 -13.51
C PHE A 560 -15.44 25.53 -14.99
N GLU A 561 -15.79 26.78 -15.29
CA GLU A 561 -15.92 27.28 -16.66
C GLU A 561 -14.56 27.41 -17.36
N LEU A 562 -13.51 27.82 -16.64
CA LEU A 562 -12.16 27.85 -17.19
C LEU A 562 -11.72 26.44 -17.63
N ARG A 563 -11.96 25.43 -16.79
CA ARG A 563 -11.68 24.03 -17.17
C ARG A 563 -12.51 23.60 -18.37
N TYR A 564 -13.83 23.81 -18.32
CA TYR A 564 -14.76 23.43 -19.39
C TYR A 564 -14.40 24.06 -20.74
N LYS A 565 -13.87 25.29 -20.74
CA LYS A 565 -13.37 25.94 -21.94
C LYS A 565 -12.18 25.19 -22.55
N ASN A 566 -11.27 24.70 -21.72
CA ASN A 566 -9.99 24.17 -22.16
C ASN A 566 -9.90 22.64 -22.26
N ILE A 567 -10.93 21.89 -21.85
CA ILE A 567 -10.92 20.42 -21.98
C ILE A 567 -10.62 19.93 -23.40
N TYR A 568 -10.10 18.71 -23.51
CA TYR A 568 -9.94 18.05 -24.80
C TYR A 568 -11.23 17.99 -25.62
N ARG A 569 -11.13 18.42 -26.87
CA ARG A 569 -12.13 18.29 -27.94
C ARG A 569 -11.44 17.83 -29.23
N PRO A 570 -12.17 17.36 -30.27
CA PRO A 570 -11.55 16.96 -31.53
C PRO A 570 -10.53 17.99 -32.05
N GLY A 571 -9.30 17.53 -32.30
CA GLY A 571 -8.16 18.37 -32.68
C GLY A 571 -7.20 18.73 -31.55
N ALA A 572 -7.61 18.58 -30.28
CA ALA A 572 -6.73 18.75 -29.13
C ALA A 572 -5.73 17.59 -28.99
N THR A 573 -4.60 17.85 -28.34
CA THR A 573 -3.60 16.80 -28.05
C THR A 573 -3.15 16.85 -26.60
N THR A 574 -2.78 15.69 -26.06
CA THR A 574 -2.21 15.55 -24.70
C THR A 574 -0.87 16.30 -24.55
N PRO A 575 -0.30 16.41 -23.34
CA PRO A 575 1.03 17.02 -23.15
C PRO A 575 2.13 16.40 -24.02
N THR A 576 1.99 15.12 -24.39
CA THR A 576 2.94 14.41 -25.27
C THR A 576 2.55 14.44 -26.75
N GLY A 577 1.60 15.30 -27.15
CA GLY A 577 1.19 15.47 -28.55
C GLY A 577 0.33 14.33 -29.11
N GLN A 578 -0.21 13.46 -28.26
CA GLN A 578 -1.08 12.37 -28.69
C GLN A 578 -2.53 12.85 -28.77
N GLU A 579 -3.28 12.46 -29.80
CA GLU A 579 -4.73 12.65 -29.83
C GLU A 579 -5.42 11.75 -28.78
N PRO A 580 -6.36 12.26 -27.96
CA PRO A 580 -7.18 11.43 -27.08
C PRO A 580 -7.96 10.37 -27.85
N ASP A 581 -8.06 9.17 -27.29
CA ASP A 581 -8.84 8.06 -27.86
C ASP A 581 -10.36 8.29 -27.76
N VAL A 582 -10.80 9.08 -26.78
CA VAL A 582 -12.18 9.54 -26.61
C VAL A 582 -12.24 10.98 -26.08
N TYR A 583 -13.33 11.68 -26.40
CA TYR A 583 -13.61 13.05 -25.95
C TYR A 583 -14.81 13.07 -24.99
N CYS A 584 -14.63 12.54 -23.79
CA CYS A 584 -15.72 12.34 -22.82
C CYS A 584 -15.89 13.49 -21.81
N LEU A 585 -14.92 14.40 -21.71
CA LEU A 585 -14.89 15.44 -20.68
C LEU A 585 -16.09 16.40 -20.80
N GLU A 586 -16.51 16.76 -22.01
CA GLU A 586 -17.63 17.69 -22.21
C GLU A 586 -18.91 17.16 -21.57
N ALA A 587 -19.27 15.91 -21.91
CA ALA A 587 -20.42 15.24 -21.32
C ALA A 587 -20.30 15.02 -19.80
N MET A 588 -19.07 14.89 -19.27
CA MET A 588 -18.84 14.78 -17.82
C MET A 588 -19.09 16.12 -17.12
N PHE A 589 -18.56 17.21 -17.66
CA PHE A 589 -18.77 18.55 -17.13
C PHE A 589 -20.25 18.94 -17.21
N ASP A 590 -20.94 18.69 -18.32
CA ASP A 590 -22.37 19.03 -18.43
C ASP A 590 -23.23 18.30 -17.39
N LYS A 591 -22.89 17.04 -17.08
CA LYS A 591 -23.54 16.30 -15.99
C LYS A 591 -23.19 16.85 -14.61
N LEU A 592 -21.97 17.35 -14.42
CA LEU A 592 -21.48 17.88 -13.14
C LEU A 592 -21.99 19.31 -12.86
N ARG A 593 -22.20 20.12 -13.89
CA ARG A 593 -22.60 21.54 -13.81
C ARG A 593 -23.76 21.82 -12.86
N PRO A 594 -24.92 21.12 -12.91
CA PRO A 594 -26.01 21.38 -11.96
C PRO A 594 -25.62 21.08 -10.50
N HIS A 595 -24.72 20.12 -10.27
CA HIS A 595 -24.21 19.82 -8.93
C HIS A 595 -23.21 20.88 -8.45
N TRP A 596 -22.40 21.44 -9.35
CA TRP A 596 -21.50 22.55 -9.06
C TRP A 596 -22.28 23.80 -8.64
N GLU A 597 -23.30 24.17 -9.41
CA GLU A 597 -24.13 25.34 -9.09
C GLU A 597 -24.96 25.15 -7.80
N GLU A 598 -25.49 23.95 -7.56
CA GLU A 598 -26.12 23.62 -6.27
C GLU A 598 -25.13 23.74 -5.12
N ALA A 599 -23.92 23.21 -5.27
CA ALA A 599 -22.90 23.27 -4.23
C ALA A 599 -22.46 24.71 -3.94
N LYS A 600 -22.28 25.56 -4.97
CA LYS A 600 -21.96 26.99 -4.80
C LYS A 600 -23.06 27.71 -4.02
N LYS A 601 -24.32 27.52 -4.42
CA LYS A 601 -25.47 28.11 -3.72
C LYS A 601 -25.52 27.66 -2.26
N ARG A 602 -25.39 26.35 -2.01
CA ARG A 602 -25.39 25.79 -0.66
C ARG A 602 -24.24 26.32 0.18
N CYS A 603 -23.04 26.47 -0.40
CA CYS A 603 -21.90 27.08 0.28
C CYS A 603 -22.19 28.53 0.66
N GLN A 604 -22.74 29.35 -0.24
CA GLN A 604 -23.11 30.73 0.09
C GLN A 604 -24.15 30.83 1.22
N GLU A 605 -25.16 29.95 1.22
CA GLU A 605 -26.20 29.89 2.25
C GLU A 605 -25.66 29.46 3.62
N LEU A 606 -24.70 28.53 3.64
CA LEU A 606 -24.12 27.98 4.88
C LEU A 606 -22.84 28.70 5.34
N SER A 607 -22.26 29.55 4.50
CA SER A 607 -21.07 30.35 4.85
C SER A 607 -21.40 31.31 5.98
N THR A 608 -20.58 31.27 7.03
CA THR A 608 -20.66 32.25 8.13
C THR A 608 -20.03 33.57 7.72
N ASP A 609 -20.36 34.68 8.39
CA ASP A 609 -19.76 36.00 8.12
C ASP A 609 -18.23 36.05 8.40
N LYS A 610 -17.64 35.01 9.00
CA LYS A 610 -16.19 34.84 9.14
C LYS A 610 -15.51 34.22 7.92
N VAL A 611 -16.28 33.63 7.00
CA VAL A 611 -15.82 32.85 5.84
C VAL A 611 -16.30 33.46 4.52
N LYS A 612 -17.40 34.23 4.55
CA LYS A 612 -17.74 35.21 3.51
C LYS A 612 -16.68 36.31 3.48
#